data_AF-A0A2V9X1M2-F1
#
_entry.id   AF-A0A2V9X1M2-F1
#
_cell.length_a   1.000
_cell.length_b   1.000
_cell.length_c   1.000
_cell.angle_alpha   90.00
_cell.angle_beta   90.00
_cell.angle_gamma   90.00
#
_symmetry.space_group_name_H-M   'P 1'
#
loop_
_entity.id
_entity.type
_entity.pdbx_description
1 polymer ?
#
loop_
_entity_poly.entity_id
_entity_poly.type
_entity_poly.pdbx_seq_one_letter_code
_entity_poly.pdbx_strand_id
1 'polypeptide(L)'
;MFAFGAVLYEMVTGKRAFEGKSQLSVASAILERDPSPINPARHRIPPALDRTIAICLAKDAEQRWSSAHDVVLQLNLIANSEVAVR
;
A
#
# COMPACT_ATOMS: atom_id res chain seq x y z
N MET A 1 -10.11 -3.81 0.68
CA MET A 1 -8.95 -2.94 0.97
C MET A 1 -7.61 -3.63 0.79
N PHE A 2 -7.35 -4.76 1.45
CA PHE A 2 -6.05 -5.44 1.43
C PHE A 2 -5.50 -5.74 0.02
N ALA A 3 -6.28 -6.43 -0.82
CA ALA A 3 -5.85 -6.78 -2.18
C ALA A 3 -5.53 -5.53 -3.03
N PHE A 4 -6.30 -4.45 -2.86
CA PHE A 4 -6.03 -3.18 -3.54
C PHE A 4 -4.72 -2.55 -3.06
N GLY A 5 -4.45 -2.56 -1.75
CA GLY A 5 -3.17 -2.13 -1.20
C GLY A 5 -1.98 -2.92 -1.78
N ALA A 6 -2.16 -4.23 -2.00
CA ALA A 6 -1.11 -5.07 -2.60
C ALA A 6 -0.85 -4.68 -4.07
N VAL A 7 -1.89 -4.37 -4.84
CA VAL A 7 -1.75 -3.87 -6.22
C VAL A 7 -1.07 -2.50 -6.24
N LEU A 8 -1.46 -1.57 -5.36
CA LEU A 8 -0.81 -0.26 -5.28
C LEU A 8 0.67 -0.37 -4.90
N TYR A 9 1.00 -1.22 -3.93
CA TYR A 9 2.38 -1.51 -3.56
C TYR A 9 3.19 -1.99 -4.77
N GLU A 10 2.63 -2.93 -5.55
CA GLU A 10 3.30 -3.47 -6.73
C GLU A 10 3.45 -2.44 -7.84
N MET A 11 2.46 -1.59 -8.07
CA MET A 11 2.56 -0.48 -9.02
C MET A 11 3.66 0.53 -8.65
N VAL A 12 3.83 0.82 -7.35
CA VAL A 12 4.84 1.78 -6.86
C VAL A 12 6.25 1.18 -6.90
N THR A 13 6.39 -0.08 -6.48
CA THR A 13 7.71 -0.69 -6.25
C THR A 13 8.19 -1.57 -7.40
N GLY A 14 7.29 -1.96 -8.31
CA GLY A 14 7.53 -2.99 -9.32
C GLY A 14 7.70 -4.40 -8.74
N LYS A 15 7.34 -4.61 -7.46
CA LYS A 15 7.51 -5.87 -6.74
C LYS A 15 6.23 -6.23 -5.99
N ARG A 16 5.93 -7.52 -5.89
CA ARG A 16 4.79 -7.98 -5.10
C ARG A 16 4.98 -7.62 -3.62
N ALA A 17 3.90 -7.22 -2.96
CA ALA A 17 3.90 -6.92 -1.52
C ALA A 17 4.28 -8.16 -0.68
N PHE A 18 3.83 -9.34 -1.11
CA PHE A 18 4.12 -10.62 -0.48
C PHE A 18 4.61 -11.60 -1.53
N GLU A 19 5.75 -12.22 -1.27
CA GLU A 19 6.43 -13.14 -2.18
C GLU A 19 6.86 -14.42 -1.45
N GLY A 20 7.02 -15.50 -2.22
CA GLY A 20 7.32 -16.81 -1.69
C GLY A 20 7.62 -17.80 -2.82
N LYS A 21 8.34 -18.89 -2.49
CA LYS A 21 8.75 -19.92 -3.46
C LYS A 21 7.63 -20.89 -3.83
N SER A 22 6.52 -20.86 -3.09
CA SER A 22 5.32 -21.68 -3.29
C SER A 22 4.06 -20.92 -2.85
N GLN A 23 2.88 -21.39 -3.27
CA GLN A 23 1.59 -20.78 -2.86
C GLN A 23 1.43 -20.76 -1.33
N LEU A 24 1.81 -21.84 -0.65
CA LEU A 24 1.76 -21.91 0.81
C LEU A 24 2.67 -20.86 1.46
N SER A 25 3.89 -20.67 0.96
CA SER A 25 4.79 -19.63 1.50
C SER A 25 4.28 -18.21 1.24
N VAL A 26 3.56 -17.97 0.15
CA VAL A 26 2.89 -16.67 -0.10
C VAL A 26 1.74 -16.46 0.86
N ALA A 27 0.93 -17.50 1.12
CA ALA A 27 -0.16 -17.42 2.10
C ALA A 27 0.38 -17.12 3.50
N SER A 28 1.45 -17.79 3.94
CA SER A 28 2.12 -17.47 5.21
C SER A 28 2.65 -16.03 5.23
N ALA A 29 3.27 -15.55 4.15
CA ALA A 29 3.73 -14.16 4.07
C ALA A 29 2.57 -13.15 4.18
N ILE A 30 1.42 -13.44 3.56
CA ILE A 30 0.21 -12.62 3.67
C ILE A 30 -0.30 -12.58 5.12
N LEU A 31 -0.20 -13.67 5.88
CA LEU A 31 -0.70 -13.74 7.25
C LEU A 31 0.26 -13.11 8.28
N GLU A 32 1.57 -13.32 8.11
CA GLU A 32 2.53 -13.14 9.21
C GLU A 32 3.51 -12.00 9.00
N ARG A 33 3.76 -11.59 7.76
CA ARG A 33 4.86 -10.66 7.43
C ARG A 33 4.33 -9.37 6.85
N ASP A 34 4.86 -8.24 7.30
CA ASP A 34 4.62 -6.99 6.61
C ASP A 34 5.40 -6.93 5.28
N PRO A 35 4.88 -6.21 4.26
CA PRO A 35 5.63 -5.95 3.05
C PRO A 35 6.91 -5.17 3.37
N SER A 36 7.92 -5.26 2.51
CA SER A 36 9.11 -4.42 2.68
C SER A 36 8.72 -2.94 2.65
N PRO A 37 9.27 -2.08 3.53
CA PRO A 37 8.93 -0.66 3.52
C PRO A 37 9.20 -0.01 2.16
N ILE A 38 8.27 0.81 1.68
CA ILE A 38 8.52 1.64 0.50
C ILE A 38 9.42 2.78 0.95
N ASN A 39 10.51 3.03 0.22
CA ASN A 39 11.30 4.26 0.41
C ASN A 39 10.68 5.35 -0.48
N PRO A 40 10.01 6.38 0.09
CA PRO A 40 9.28 7.36 -0.73
C PRO A 40 10.20 8.20 -1.62
N ALA A 41 11.39 8.57 -1.13
CA ALA A 41 12.36 9.35 -1.89
C ALA A 41 12.91 8.57 -3.09
N ARG A 42 13.26 7.29 -2.88
CA ARG A 42 13.76 6.41 -3.95
C ARG A 42 12.71 6.17 -5.04
N HIS A 43 11.45 5.96 -4.64
CA HIS A 43 10.36 5.70 -5.57
C HIS A 43 9.66 6.98 -6.07
N ARG A 44 10.12 8.17 -5.62
CA ARG A 44 9.57 9.48 -5.98
C ARG A 44 8.06 9.58 -5.77
N ILE A 45 7.59 9.07 -4.62
CA ILE A 45 6.18 9.17 -4.22
C ILE A 45 6.03 10.05 -2.98
N PRO A 46 4.86 10.68 -2.77
CA PRO A 46 4.53 11.33 -1.52
C PRO A 46 4.57 10.35 -0.33
N PRO A 47 5.12 10.73 0.84
CA PRO A 47 5.06 9.90 2.05
C PRO A 47 3.63 9.53 2.48
N ALA A 48 2.64 10.36 2.11
CA ALA A 48 1.23 10.07 2.35
C ALA A 48 0.72 8.87 1.54
N LEU A 49 1.27 8.63 0.34
CA LEU A 49 0.91 7.45 -0.47
C LEU A 49 1.44 6.17 0.17
N ASP A 50 2.70 6.17 0.63
CA ASP A 50 3.29 5.05 1.38
C ASP A 50 2.43 4.69 2.61
N ARG A 51 2.08 5.68 3.44
CA ARG A 51 1.19 5.47 4.59
C ARG A 51 -0.19 4.92 4.20
N THR A 52 -0.76 5.40 3.09
CA THR A 52 -2.06 4.91 2.59
C THR A 52 -1.98 3.43 2.19
N ILE A 53 -0.90 3.02 1.52
CA ILE A 53 -0.63 1.63 1.14
C ILE A 53 -0.43 0.77 2.39
N ALA A 54 0.34 1.23 3.37
CA ALA A 54 0.58 0.52 4.62
C ALA A 54 -0.73 0.24 5.39
N ILE A 55 -1.61 1.25 5.52
CA ILE A 55 -2.92 1.09 6.17
C ILE A 55 -3.79 0.08 5.39
N CYS A 56 -3.77 0.09 4.05
CA CYS A 56 -4.49 -0.92 3.28
C CYS A 56 -3.99 -2.34 3.57
N LEU A 57 -2.68 -2.50 3.83
CA LEU A 57 -1.99 -3.77 4.03
C LEU A 57 -1.90 -4.21 5.50
N ALA A 58 -2.53 -3.50 6.43
CA ALA A 58 -2.59 -3.91 7.83
C ALA A 58 -3.13 -5.35 7.97
N LYS A 59 -2.54 -6.15 8.87
CA LYS A 59 -2.96 -7.55 9.08
C LYS A 59 -4.33 -7.64 9.72
N ASP A 60 -4.51 -6.84 10.76
CA ASP A 60 -5.82 -6.61 11.37
C ASP A 60 -6.72 -5.83 10.39
N ALA A 61 -7.91 -6.35 10.14
CA ALA A 61 -8.87 -5.72 9.24
C ALA A 61 -9.45 -4.43 9.82
N GLU A 62 -9.55 -4.31 11.15
CA GLU A 62 -10.08 -3.13 11.84
C GLU A 62 -9.10 -1.94 11.77
N GLN A 63 -7.82 -2.21 11.54
CA GLN A 63 -6.79 -1.18 11.34
C GLN A 63 -6.71 -0.69 9.89
N ARG A 64 -7.48 -1.30 8.98
CA ARG A 64 -7.54 -0.85 7.58
C ARG A 64 -8.54 0.30 7.44
N TRP A 65 -8.51 0.94 6.28
CA TRP A 65 -9.55 1.86 5.87
C TRP A 65 -10.94 1.22 5.94
N SER A 66 -11.88 1.94 6.56
CA SER A 66 -13.28 1.55 6.74
C SER A 66 -14.01 1.30 5.43
N SER A 67 -13.65 2.05 4.38
CA SER A 67 -14.27 1.91 3.06
C SER A 67 -13.29 2.20 1.92
N ALA A 68 -13.64 1.72 0.72
CA ALA A 68 -12.93 2.10 -0.49
C ALA A 68 -13.09 3.61 -0.82
N HIS A 69 -14.22 4.21 -0.41
CA HIS A 69 -14.47 5.64 -0.58
C HIS A 69 -13.44 6.50 0.17
N ASP A 70 -13.11 6.11 1.41
CA ASP A 70 -12.12 6.83 2.23
C ASP A 70 -10.73 6.81 1.56
N VAL A 71 -10.37 5.68 0.93
CA VAL A 71 -9.10 5.58 0.18
C VAL A 71 -9.12 6.44 -1.07
N VAL A 72 -10.23 6.48 -1.81
CA VAL A 72 -10.37 7.38 -2.97
C VAL A 72 -10.21 8.84 -2.53
N LEU A 73 -10.86 9.25 -1.43
CA LEU A 73 -10.72 10.60 -0.90
C LEU A 73 -9.26 10.91 -0.55
N GLN A 74 -8.59 10.00 0.16
CA GLN A 74 -7.19 10.16 0.53
C GLN A 74 -6.27 10.24 -0.70
N LEU A 75 -6.47 9.40 -1.71
CA LEU A 75 -5.70 9.42 -2.95
C LEU A 75 -5.92 10.72 -3.73
N ASN A 76 -7.15 11.23 -3.79
CA ASN A 76 -7.45 12.52 -4.41
C ASN A 76 -6.75 13.68 -3.69
N LEU A 77 -6.74 13.68 -2.35
CA LEU A 77 -6.01 14.68 -1.57
C LEU A 77 -4.51 14.65 -1.88
N ILE A 78 -3.92 13.46 -1.96
CA ILE A 78 -2.49 13.29 -2.29
C ILE A 78 -2.20 13.83 -3.69
N ALA A 79 -3.00 13.45 -4.69
CA ALA A 79 -2.82 13.88 -6.07
C ALA A 79 -2.96 15.40 -6.23
N ASN A 80 -3.95 16.00 -5.56
CA ASN A 80 -4.19 17.45 -5.65
C ASN A 80 -3.17 18.28 -4.86
N SER A 81 -2.58 17.72 -3.80
CA SER A 81 -1.54 18.38 -3.01
C SER A 81 -0.20 18.45 -3.76
N GLU A 82 0.08 17.51 -4.67
CA GLU A 82 1.27 17.58 -5.55
C GLU A 82 1.11 18.60 -6.69
N VAL A 83 -0.11 18.85 -7.17
CA VAL A 83 -0.38 19.83 -8.23
C VAL A 83 -0.22 21.26 -7.71
N ALA A 84 -0.52 21.53 -6.44
CA ALA A 84 -0.42 22.86 -5.85
C ALA A 84 1.02 23.34 -5.55
N VAL A 85 2.01 22.44 -5.63
CA VAL A 85 3.44 22.73 -5.36
C VAL A 85 4.28 22.79 -6.65
N ARG A 86 3.64 22.61 -7.81
CA ARG A 86 4.24 22.81 -9.15
C ARG A 86 3.66 24.05 -9.81
#